data_AF-A0A0D0QA68-F1
#
_entry.id   AF-A0A0D0QA68-F1
#
_cell.length_a   1.000
_cell.length_b   1.000
_cell.length_c   1.000
_cell.angle_alpha   90.00
_cell.angle_beta   90.00
_cell.angle_gamma   90.00
#
_symmetry.space_group_name_H-M   'P 1'
#
loop_
_entity.id
_entity.type
_entity.pdbx_description
1 polymer ?
#
loop_
_entity_poly.entity_id
_entity_poly.type
_entity_poly.pdbx_seq_one_letter_code
_entity_poly.pdbx_strand_id
1 'polypeptide(L)'
;MSRPTPLSALRPLACALALFPASAALAEDAALVLGIERYERLGRVSGADDVVPAAEALEEFGFTVTAVPNARAGNAISALDSWLTASEDADRLIAVLTGRFVSDGDRVWLLTAETQDISLFGLGDRAISVDSVLKVLAERPGQSLLLLGGNFGETDEMARFVSEGIEGLEIPGGVTVMTADPGTITEFMDEVLTLPRGDLIDLADRYRRLELRGFVPRSLVLMPERQEPEPAPPQPQGPSATETALWEGAAALDTVAAYRNYLDRYPRGAYRDRAEAAISAILDEPNRSARLAEEAIGLSRPARRAVQQDLTLLGYNTRGVDGIFGPGTRSAITNWQQQNGFSQTSYLTPEQIARLDAQAERREAEIAAEEERRRAEAERLDRAYWEETGARGDLPGLRAYLERYPEGLYSDAARERVAALNASAAQAADETAWQRARTTDTAAGYRAYLEAQPDGAYRENAQQRLDALTQPSQAEQAAAAAEQALGLNGLTMRLIESRLAQSGYQPGQADGAFDDATRRAIARYQRDNGMAASGFLDQGMLVRLLADTFEALR
;
A
#
# COMPACT_ATOMS: atom_id res chain seq x y z
N MET A 1 -37.28 94.45 -74.66
CA MET A 1 -36.49 94.88 -73.50
C MET A 1 -37.16 94.35 -72.24
N SER A 2 -36.35 93.93 -71.26
CA SER A 2 -36.72 93.44 -69.93
C SER A 2 -37.29 92.02 -69.83
N ARG A 3 -36.37 91.08 -69.55
CA ARG A 3 -36.58 89.70 -69.12
C ARG A 3 -37.13 89.65 -67.68
N PRO A 4 -37.93 88.64 -67.33
CA PRO A 4 -38.30 88.32 -65.96
C PRO A 4 -37.25 87.47 -65.24
N THR A 5 -37.21 87.60 -63.92
CA THR A 5 -36.46 86.82 -62.94
C THR A 5 -36.82 85.33 -62.94
N PRO A 6 -35.88 84.47 -62.51
CA PRO A 6 -36.29 83.43 -61.56
C PRO A 6 -35.29 83.14 -60.42
N LEU A 7 -35.90 82.89 -59.26
CA LEU A 7 -35.62 81.83 -58.26
C LEU A 7 -34.20 81.68 -57.69
N SER A 8 -34.10 82.07 -56.41
CA SER A 8 -33.03 81.73 -55.48
C SER A 8 -33.01 80.24 -55.14
N ALA A 9 -31.84 79.61 -55.27
CA ALA A 9 -31.51 78.32 -54.68
C ALA A 9 -30.23 78.48 -53.84
N LEU A 10 -30.34 78.19 -52.53
CA LEU A 10 -29.20 78.10 -51.62
C LEU A 10 -28.31 76.89 -51.98
N ARG A 11 -27.00 77.12 -52.07
CA ARG A 11 -25.95 76.08 -52.04
C ARG A 11 -25.28 76.07 -50.65
N PRO A 12 -25.06 74.91 -50.02
CA PRO A 12 -24.15 74.83 -48.88
C PRO A 12 -22.70 74.70 -49.36
N LEU A 13 -21.82 75.38 -48.64
CA LEU A 13 -20.37 75.40 -48.76
C LEU A 13 -19.80 74.02 -48.38
N ALA A 14 -19.06 73.36 -49.27
CA ALA A 14 -18.26 72.18 -48.95
C ALA A 14 -16.81 72.61 -48.75
N CYS A 15 -16.34 72.64 -47.50
CA CYS A 15 -14.92 72.70 -47.17
C CYS A 15 -14.30 71.32 -47.44
N ALA A 16 -13.44 71.24 -48.46
CA ALA A 16 -12.60 70.08 -48.69
C ALA A 16 -11.42 70.12 -47.70
N LEU A 17 -11.46 69.28 -46.67
CA LEU A 17 -10.28 68.89 -45.91
C LEU A 17 -9.46 67.94 -46.80
N ALA A 18 -8.32 68.41 -47.30
CA ALA A 18 -7.31 67.54 -47.87
C ALA A 18 -6.61 66.81 -46.71
N LEU A 19 -7.01 65.55 -46.46
CA LEU A 19 -6.17 64.61 -45.71
C LEU A 19 -4.94 64.32 -46.58
N PHE A 20 -3.78 64.82 -46.18
CA PHE A 20 -2.52 64.21 -46.58
C PHE A 20 -2.41 62.86 -45.86
N PRO A 21 -2.09 61.75 -46.54
CA PRO A 21 -1.68 60.55 -45.82
C PRO A 21 -0.42 60.91 -45.03
N ALA A 22 -0.41 60.61 -43.73
CA ALA A 22 0.81 60.54 -42.97
C ALA A 22 1.73 59.55 -43.70
N SER A 23 2.88 60.01 -44.18
CA SER A 23 3.92 59.11 -44.64
C SER A 23 4.22 58.15 -43.50
N ALA A 24 3.90 56.87 -43.66
CA ALA A 24 4.51 55.85 -42.84
C ALA A 24 6.01 56.02 -43.03
N ALA A 25 6.73 56.35 -41.96
CA ALA A 25 8.17 56.20 -41.95
C ALA A 25 8.43 54.72 -42.24
N LEU A 26 8.89 54.41 -43.44
CA LEU A 26 9.35 53.07 -43.77
C LEU A 26 10.58 52.84 -42.89
N ALA A 27 10.52 51.83 -42.03
CA ALA A 27 11.68 51.39 -41.26
C ALA A 27 12.75 50.91 -42.25
N GLU A 28 13.94 51.51 -42.19
CA GLU A 28 15.01 51.31 -43.17
C GLU A 28 15.83 50.03 -42.90
N ASP A 29 15.60 49.31 -41.80
CA ASP A 29 16.38 48.12 -41.44
C ASP A 29 15.47 46.97 -40.98
N ALA A 30 15.97 45.73 -41.05
CA ALA A 30 15.20 44.54 -40.68
C ALA A 30 15.98 43.57 -39.79
N ALA A 31 15.33 43.08 -38.74
CA ALA A 31 15.89 42.12 -37.80
C ALA A 31 15.01 40.88 -37.63
N LEU A 32 15.62 39.70 -37.65
CA LEU A 32 14.98 38.42 -37.31
C LEU A 32 15.55 37.91 -36.00
N VAL A 33 14.70 37.53 -35.04
CA VAL A 33 15.14 36.93 -33.78
C VAL A 33 14.32 35.68 -33.46
N LEU A 34 14.97 34.52 -33.49
CA LEU A 34 14.35 33.24 -33.17
C LEU A 34 15.11 32.59 -32.02
N GLY A 35 14.44 32.42 -30.89
CA GLY A 35 15.01 31.75 -29.72
C GLY A 35 14.20 30.54 -29.30
N ILE A 36 14.83 29.36 -29.23
CA ILE A 36 14.17 28.11 -28.84
C ILE A 36 14.88 27.50 -27.63
N GLU A 37 14.31 27.73 -26.45
CA GLU A 37 14.77 27.12 -25.20
C GLU A 37 14.16 25.74 -24.98
N ARG A 38 12.85 25.57 -25.19
CA ARG A 38 12.10 24.37 -24.72
C ARG A 38 11.66 23.50 -25.89
N TYR A 39 12.06 22.23 -25.85
CA TYR A 39 11.69 21.22 -26.85
C TYR A 39 10.76 20.17 -26.26
N GLU A 40 9.80 19.70 -27.04
CA GLU A 40 8.82 18.68 -26.59
C GLU A 40 9.48 17.36 -26.16
N ARG A 41 10.61 16.98 -26.79
CA ARG A 41 11.33 15.72 -26.50
C ARG A 41 12.83 15.85 -26.34
N LEU A 42 13.43 16.98 -26.71
CA LEU A 42 14.89 17.15 -26.79
C LEU A 42 15.46 17.94 -25.59
N GLY A 43 14.73 17.99 -24.48
CA GLY A 43 15.13 18.74 -23.30
C GLY A 43 15.06 20.25 -23.50
N ARG A 44 15.98 20.99 -22.88
CA ARG A 44 16.05 22.46 -22.98
C ARG A 44 17.46 22.98 -23.26
N VAL A 45 17.54 24.13 -23.94
CA VAL A 45 18.76 24.92 -24.14
C VAL A 45 18.60 26.22 -23.35
N SER A 46 19.13 26.24 -22.13
CA SER A 46 18.90 27.34 -21.17
C SER A 46 19.25 28.71 -21.74
N GLY A 47 18.34 29.67 -21.60
CA GLY A 47 18.54 31.07 -22.00
C GLY A 47 18.49 31.31 -23.51
N ALA A 48 18.08 30.32 -24.30
CA ALA A 48 17.97 30.49 -25.74
C ALA A 48 16.82 31.41 -26.16
N ASP A 49 15.75 31.56 -25.39
CA ASP A 49 14.67 32.51 -25.70
C ASP A 49 14.88 33.91 -25.11
N ASP A 50 15.92 34.12 -24.28
CA ASP A 50 16.24 35.43 -23.68
C ASP A 50 16.62 36.50 -24.72
N VAL A 51 17.06 36.10 -25.92
CA VAL A 51 17.34 37.04 -27.02
C VAL A 51 16.11 37.76 -27.56
N VAL A 52 14.92 37.20 -27.36
CA VAL A 52 13.65 37.76 -27.86
C VAL A 52 13.30 39.08 -27.18
N PRO A 53 13.27 39.18 -25.83
CA PRO A 53 13.09 40.48 -25.17
C PRO A 53 14.27 41.43 -25.44
N ALA A 54 15.50 40.94 -25.56
CA ALA A 54 16.66 41.79 -25.92
C ALA A 54 16.52 42.46 -27.31
N ALA A 55 15.71 41.87 -28.19
CA ALA A 55 15.47 42.40 -29.53
C ALA A 55 14.64 43.70 -29.54
N GLU A 56 13.89 44.01 -28.47
CA GLU A 56 13.07 45.24 -28.38
C GLU A 56 13.94 46.49 -28.55
N ALA A 57 15.18 46.46 -28.06
CA ALA A 57 16.09 47.59 -28.19
C ALA A 57 16.45 47.91 -29.66
N LEU A 58 16.38 46.95 -30.58
CA LEU A 58 16.62 47.18 -32.00
C LEU A 58 15.49 48.02 -32.64
N GLU A 59 14.26 47.92 -32.13
CA GLU A 59 13.14 48.75 -32.60
C GLU A 59 13.40 50.24 -32.31
N GLU A 60 14.05 50.57 -31.19
CA GLU A 60 14.46 51.96 -30.85
C GLU A 60 15.46 52.54 -31.85
N PHE A 61 16.14 51.69 -32.61
CA PHE A 61 17.09 52.04 -33.65
C PHE A 61 16.49 51.97 -35.06
N GLY A 62 15.18 51.81 -35.19
CA GLY A 62 14.48 51.84 -36.47
C GLY A 62 14.48 50.50 -37.22
N PHE A 63 14.82 49.40 -36.57
CA PHE A 63 14.69 48.07 -37.15
C PHE A 63 13.22 47.60 -37.12
N THR A 64 12.76 47.03 -38.22
CA THR A 64 11.58 46.16 -38.23
C THR A 64 11.97 44.83 -37.61
N VAL A 65 11.63 44.62 -36.33
CA VAL A 65 11.98 43.41 -35.60
C VAL A 65 10.89 42.35 -35.73
N THR A 66 11.28 41.17 -36.23
CA THR A 66 10.45 39.97 -36.19
C THR A 66 11.03 38.98 -35.18
N ALA A 67 10.47 38.97 -33.97
CA ALA A 67 10.92 38.09 -32.89
C ALA A 67 9.90 36.97 -32.58
N VAL A 68 10.39 35.75 -32.34
CA VAL A 68 9.57 34.59 -31.95
C VAL A 68 10.27 33.77 -30.85
N PRO A 69 9.71 33.73 -29.63
CA PRO A 69 10.19 32.84 -28.58
C PRO A 69 9.63 31.43 -28.77
N ASN A 70 10.42 30.43 -28.39
CA ASN A 70 10.16 29.00 -28.53
C ASN A 70 9.48 28.68 -29.86
N ALA A 71 10.14 29.09 -30.95
CA ALA A 71 9.61 29.02 -32.30
C ALA A 71 9.25 27.58 -32.69
N ARG A 72 8.07 27.45 -33.30
CA ARG A 72 7.45 26.26 -33.88
C ARG A 72 7.49 26.38 -35.40
N ALA A 73 7.37 25.28 -36.15
CA ALA A 73 7.58 25.36 -37.61
C ALA A 73 6.67 26.39 -38.29
N GLY A 74 5.37 26.39 -37.95
CA GLY A 74 4.41 27.33 -38.57
C GLY A 74 4.68 28.80 -38.28
N ASN A 75 4.94 29.16 -37.02
CA ASN A 75 5.19 30.57 -36.65
C ASN A 75 6.62 31.02 -36.99
N ALA A 76 7.59 30.10 -37.02
CA ALA A 76 8.93 30.35 -37.52
C ALA A 76 8.90 30.68 -39.02
N ILE A 77 8.19 29.89 -39.82
CA ILE A 77 8.04 30.14 -41.27
C ILE A 77 7.35 31.48 -41.49
N SER A 78 6.26 31.75 -40.77
CA SER A 78 5.55 33.04 -40.88
C SER A 78 6.45 34.24 -40.53
N ALA A 79 7.31 34.08 -39.53
CA ALA A 79 8.30 35.08 -39.14
C ALA A 79 9.40 35.25 -40.19
N LEU A 80 9.92 34.16 -40.75
CA LEU A 80 10.89 34.17 -41.83
C LEU A 80 10.33 34.85 -43.09
N ASP A 81 9.08 34.57 -43.46
CA ASP A 81 8.41 35.21 -44.61
C ASP A 81 8.19 36.72 -44.38
N SER A 82 7.82 37.09 -43.14
CA SER A 82 7.64 38.50 -42.76
C SER A 82 8.97 39.25 -42.79
N TRP A 83 10.04 38.64 -42.26
CA TRP A 83 11.38 39.21 -42.28
C TRP A 83 11.95 39.27 -43.70
N LEU A 84 11.74 38.24 -44.53
CA LEU A 84 12.14 38.24 -45.94
C LEU A 84 11.50 39.41 -46.69
N THR A 85 10.20 39.65 -46.46
CA THR A 85 9.49 40.80 -47.05
C THR A 85 10.09 42.12 -46.56
N ALA A 86 10.36 42.25 -45.25
CA ALA A 86 10.98 43.45 -44.69
C ALA A 86 12.43 43.66 -45.17
N SER A 87 13.12 42.58 -45.55
CA SER A 87 14.51 42.63 -45.99
C SER A 87 14.71 43.20 -47.38
N GLU A 88 13.66 43.22 -48.24
CA GLU A 88 13.75 43.68 -49.63
C GLU A 88 14.22 45.14 -49.71
N ASP A 89 13.69 46.00 -48.84
CA ASP A 89 13.96 47.44 -48.80
C ASP A 89 14.94 47.85 -47.69
N ALA A 90 15.42 46.91 -46.87
CA ALA A 90 16.27 47.21 -45.73
C ALA A 90 17.72 47.51 -46.16
N ASP A 91 18.36 48.50 -45.55
CA ASP A 91 19.78 48.83 -45.77
C ASP A 91 20.71 47.93 -44.92
N ARG A 92 20.28 47.58 -43.72
CA ARG A 92 21.03 46.70 -42.79
C ARG A 92 20.17 45.53 -42.34
N LEU A 93 20.82 44.37 -42.21
CA LEU A 93 20.16 43.13 -41.83
C LEU A 93 20.80 42.49 -40.61
N ILE A 94 19.97 42.11 -39.64
CA ILE A 94 20.40 41.35 -38.47
C ILE A 94 19.56 40.08 -38.37
N ALA A 95 20.19 38.95 -38.14
CA ALA A 95 19.50 37.72 -37.75
C ALA A 95 20.13 37.15 -36.49
N VAL A 96 19.30 36.75 -35.55
CA VAL A 96 19.70 36.12 -34.29
C VAL A 96 18.95 34.80 -34.19
N LEU A 97 19.71 33.71 -34.16
CA LEU A 97 19.19 32.35 -34.10
C LEU A 97 19.79 31.66 -32.89
N THR A 98 18.97 31.27 -31.92
CA THR A 98 19.43 30.64 -30.69
C THR A 98 18.63 29.37 -30.36
N GLY A 99 19.32 28.31 -29.96
CA GLY A 99 18.71 27.02 -29.67
C GLY A 99 19.61 25.84 -30.02
N ARG A 100 19.01 24.73 -30.45
CA ARG A 100 19.69 23.48 -30.80
C ARG A 100 19.93 23.42 -32.30
N PHE A 101 21.21 23.31 -32.67
CA PHE A 101 21.63 23.23 -34.07
C PHE A 101 22.02 21.80 -34.42
N VAL A 102 21.70 21.39 -35.64
CA VAL A 102 22.14 20.11 -36.19
C VAL A 102 22.73 20.31 -37.58
N SER A 103 23.65 19.43 -37.93
CA SER A 103 24.31 19.41 -39.23
C SER A 103 24.33 18.01 -39.82
N ASP A 104 24.19 17.92 -41.15
CA ASP A 104 24.45 16.69 -41.92
C ASP A 104 25.87 16.63 -42.50
N GLY A 105 26.72 17.60 -42.16
CA GLY A 105 28.06 17.80 -42.68
C GLY A 105 28.15 18.80 -43.84
N ASP A 106 27.03 19.05 -44.54
CA ASP A 106 26.96 19.98 -45.68
C ASP A 106 26.02 21.17 -45.40
N ARG A 107 25.01 21.00 -44.54
CA ARG A 107 23.98 22.00 -44.25
C ARG A 107 23.70 22.06 -42.76
N VAL A 108 23.20 23.22 -42.32
CA VAL A 108 22.94 23.48 -40.90
C VAL A 108 21.49 23.90 -40.69
N TRP A 109 20.88 23.33 -39.65
CA TRP A 109 19.52 23.66 -39.25
C TRP A 109 19.42 24.03 -37.78
N LEU A 110 18.53 24.98 -37.48
CA LEU A 110 18.02 25.25 -36.15
C LEU A 110 16.72 24.46 -35.93
N LEU A 111 16.67 23.62 -34.91
CA LEU A 111 15.49 22.80 -34.61
C LEU A 111 14.36 23.66 -34.00
N THR A 112 13.11 23.36 -34.36
CA THR A 112 11.93 24.00 -33.75
C THR A 112 11.44 23.25 -32.52
N ALA A 113 10.67 23.92 -31.65
CA ALA A 113 10.23 23.41 -30.35
C ALA A 113 9.47 22.06 -30.40
N GLU A 114 8.73 21.77 -31.49
CA GLU A 114 7.97 20.53 -31.66
C GLU A 114 8.76 19.38 -32.30
N THR A 115 10.08 19.52 -32.46
CA THR A 115 10.89 18.44 -33.01
C THR A 115 10.90 17.26 -32.03
N GLN A 116 10.44 16.10 -32.51
CA GLN A 116 10.30 14.88 -31.71
C GLN A 116 11.33 13.82 -32.11
N ASP A 117 11.43 13.54 -33.42
CA ASP A 117 12.34 12.56 -33.98
C ASP A 117 13.28 13.24 -34.99
N ILE A 118 14.58 13.12 -34.78
CA ILE A 118 15.61 13.67 -35.67
C ILE A 118 15.93 12.62 -36.74
N SER A 119 15.90 13.01 -38.01
CA SER A 119 16.33 12.16 -39.12
C SER A 119 16.77 13.00 -40.30
N LEU A 120 17.72 12.51 -41.10
CA LEU A 120 18.25 13.21 -42.27
C LEU A 120 17.17 13.74 -43.23
N PHE A 121 16.10 12.98 -43.43
CA PHE A 121 15.02 13.34 -44.36
C PHE A 121 13.86 14.09 -43.68
N GLY A 122 13.82 14.13 -42.34
CA GLY A 122 12.71 14.72 -41.57
C GLY A 122 12.96 16.15 -41.09
N LEU A 123 14.13 16.72 -41.36
CA LEU A 123 14.49 18.07 -40.89
C LEU A 123 13.76 19.19 -41.65
N GLY A 124 13.35 18.97 -42.90
CA GLY A 124 12.81 20.04 -43.76
C GLY A 124 11.53 20.71 -43.23
N ASP A 125 10.66 19.95 -42.57
CA ASP A 125 9.34 20.45 -42.14
C ASP A 125 9.33 20.94 -40.67
N ARG A 126 10.43 20.72 -39.93
CA ARG A 126 10.50 20.93 -38.47
C ARG A 126 11.76 21.66 -38.02
N ALA A 127 12.56 22.15 -38.95
CA ALA A 127 13.78 22.87 -38.68
C ALA A 127 13.97 24.03 -39.68
N ILE A 128 14.77 25.00 -39.28
CA ILE A 128 15.01 26.23 -40.05
C ILE A 128 16.39 26.11 -40.66
N SER A 129 16.48 26.20 -41.98
CA SER A 129 17.77 26.20 -42.68
C SER A 129 18.53 27.50 -42.39
N VAL A 130 19.69 27.38 -41.75
CA VAL A 130 20.58 28.53 -41.48
C VAL A 130 21.15 29.06 -42.80
N ASP A 131 21.41 28.17 -43.76
CA ASP A 131 21.84 28.52 -45.13
C ASP A 131 20.84 29.45 -45.83
N SER A 132 19.54 29.24 -45.62
CA SER A 132 18.50 30.08 -46.20
C SER A 132 18.52 31.49 -45.60
N VAL A 133 18.75 31.59 -44.28
CA VAL A 133 18.92 32.90 -43.60
C VAL A 133 20.19 33.60 -44.08
N LEU A 134 21.31 32.86 -44.20
CA LEU A 134 22.57 33.38 -44.74
C LEU A 134 22.43 33.90 -46.16
N LYS A 135 21.61 33.25 -46.99
CA LYS A 135 21.32 33.70 -48.35
C LYS A 135 20.64 35.06 -48.39
N VAL A 136 19.71 35.32 -47.48
CA VAL A 136 19.05 36.64 -47.34
C VAL A 136 20.04 37.70 -46.84
N LEU A 137 20.82 37.36 -45.81
CA LEU A 137 21.85 38.28 -45.28
C LEU A 137 22.88 38.69 -46.35
N ALA A 138 23.23 37.77 -47.25
CA ALA A 138 24.18 38.03 -48.33
C ALA A 138 23.73 39.10 -49.35
N GLU A 139 22.44 39.48 -49.35
CA GLU A 139 21.93 40.56 -50.20
C GLU A 139 22.41 41.95 -49.75
N ARG A 140 22.95 42.08 -48.53
CA ARG A 140 23.51 43.31 -47.96
C ARG A 140 24.96 43.09 -47.51
N PRO A 141 25.90 42.84 -48.44
CA PRO A 141 27.28 42.50 -48.11
C PRO A 141 27.97 43.63 -47.35
N GLY A 142 28.56 43.31 -46.20
CA GLY A 142 29.24 44.25 -45.31
C GLY A 142 28.30 45.07 -44.41
N GLN A 143 26.98 44.85 -44.50
CA GLN A 143 25.95 45.49 -43.67
C GLN A 143 25.00 44.45 -43.04
N SER A 144 25.49 43.22 -42.88
CA SER A 144 24.70 42.09 -42.40
C SER A 144 25.41 41.33 -41.28
N LEU A 145 24.67 40.98 -40.22
CA LEU A 145 25.16 40.23 -39.07
C LEU A 145 24.25 39.03 -38.75
N LEU A 146 24.86 37.85 -38.59
CA LEU A 146 24.21 36.67 -38.03
C LEU A 146 24.80 36.36 -36.65
N LEU A 147 23.95 36.28 -35.63
CA LEU A 147 24.30 35.80 -34.31
C LEU A 147 23.75 34.38 -34.12
N LEU A 148 24.61 33.40 -33.84
CA LEU A 148 24.21 32.03 -33.53
C LEU A 148 24.50 31.71 -32.05
N GLY A 149 23.46 31.40 -31.27
CA GLY A 149 23.58 31.04 -29.87
C GLY A 149 23.23 29.58 -29.62
N GLY A 150 24.20 28.73 -29.33
CA GLY A 150 23.98 27.30 -29.15
C GLY A 150 25.12 26.63 -28.39
N ASN A 151 24.97 25.34 -28.11
CA ASN A 151 26.07 24.54 -27.56
C ASN A 151 26.92 23.97 -28.70
N PHE A 152 27.98 24.67 -29.08
CA PHE A 152 28.87 24.25 -30.18
C PHE A 152 30.08 23.42 -29.73
N GLY A 153 30.15 23.07 -28.44
CA GLY A 153 31.24 22.26 -27.88
C GLY A 153 31.01 20.74 -27.96
N GLU A 154 29.78 20.32 -28.28
CA GLU A 154 29.36 18.91 -28.38
C GLU A 154 29.05 18.57 -29.84
N THR A 155 29.53 17.41 -30.30
CA THR A 155 29.31 16.90 -31.68
C THR A 155 28.72 15.49 -31.63
N ASP A 156 27.79 15.27 -30.70
CA ASP A 156 27.14 13.98 -30.52
C ASP A 156 26.27 13.64 -31.75
N GLU A 157 26.33 12.39 -32.20
CA GLU A 157 25.47 11.88 -33.27
C GLU A 157 24.03 11.80 -32.75
N MET A 158 23.17 12.69 -33.23
CA MET A 158 21.75 12.75 -32.84
C MET A 158 20.89 11.79 -33.66
N ALA A 159 21.28 11.56 -34.92
CA ALA A 159 20.71 10.54 -35.79
C ALA A 159 21.74 10.12 -36.83
N ARG A 160 21.46 9.04 -37.57
CA ARG A 160 22.36 8.58 -38.63
C ARG A 160 22.64 9.69 -39.65
N PHE A 161 23.91 10.11 -39.75
CA PHE A 161 24.39 11.23 -40.59
C PHE A 161 23.91 12.62 -40.16
N VAL A 162 23.46 12.79 -38.92
CA VAL A 162 23.07 14.09 -38.36
C VAL A 162 23.69 14.24 -36.98
N SER A 163 24.57 15.22 -36.83
CA SER A 163 25.27 15.51 -35.59
C SER A 163 24.83 16.85 -35.02
N GLU A 164 24.94 17.02 -33.70
CA GLU A 164 24.74 18.30 -33.06
C GLU A 164 25.83 19.31 -33.47
N GLY A 165 25.44 20.57 -33.66
CA GLY A 165 26.35 21.67 -33.97
C GLY A 165 26.13 22.30 -35.34
N ILE A 166 27.16 23.01 -35.80
CA ILE A 166 27.15 23.86 -37.02
C ILE A 166 28.28 23.49 -37.98
N GLU A 167 28.73 22.24 -37.94
CA GLU A 167 29.74 21.73 -38.88
C GLU A 167 29.24 21.87 -40.32
N GLY A 168 30.12 22.15 -41.29
CA GLY A 168 29.72 22.32 -42.68
C GLY A 168 29.06 23.65 -43.04
N LEU A 169 28.91 24.59 -42.10
CA LEU A 169 28.30 25.90 -42.38
C LEU A 169 29.14 26.71 -43.39
N GLU A 170 28.62 26.86 -44.62
CA GLU A 170 29.21 27.71 -45.64
C GLU A 170 28.70 29.16 -45.52
N ILE A 171 29.59 30.10 -45.18
CA ILE A 171 29.23 31.51 -44.98
C ILE A 171 29.46 32.28 -46.29
N PRO A 172 28.42 32.90 -46.89
CA PRO A 172 28.56 33.72 -48.09
C PRO A 172 29.47 34.94 -47.86
N GLY A 173 30.15 35.37 -48.93
CA GLY A 173 31.00 36.55 -48.89
C GLY A 173 30.22 37.82 -48.52
N GLY A 174 30.73 38.58 -47.56
CA GLY A 174 30.10 39.82 -47.08
C GLY A 174 29.24 39.67 -45.83
N VAL A 175 28.97 38.44 -45.36
CA VAL A 175 28.20 38.22 -44.13
C VAL A 175 29.14 38.03 -42.93
N THR A 176 28.94 38.82 -41.87
CA THR A 176 29.61 38.62 -40.58
C THR A 176 28.78 37.66 -39.74
N VAL A 177 29.39 36.58 -39.25
CA VAL A 177 28.72 35.61 -38.36
C VAL A 177 29.45 35.61 -37.02
N MET A 178 28.71 35.67 -35.92
CA MET A 178 29.25 35.50 -34.57
C MET A 178 28.56 34.35 -33.87
N THR A 179 29.33 33.49 -33.21
CA THR A 179 28.82 32.29 -32.54
C THR A 179 29.25 32.25 -31.08
N ALA A 180 28.33 31.97 -30.16
CA ALA A 180 28.63 31.81 -28.73
C ALA A 180 27.55 30.96 -28.03
N ASP A 181 27.67 30.79 -26.70
CA ASP A 181 26.57 30.28 -25.89
C ASP A 181 25.40 31.28 -25.85
N PRO A 182 24.13 30.82 -25.67
CA PRO A 182 22.97 31.71 -25.73
C PRO A 182 23.03 32.92 -24.79
N GLY A 183 23.55 32.74 -23.57
CA GLY A 183 23.67 33.84 -22.61
C GLY A 183 24.63 34.93 -23.08
N THR A 184 25.76 34.54 -23.67
CA THR A 184 26.73 35.48 -24.26
C THR A 184 26.13 36.25 -25.44
N ILE A 185 25.28 35.62 -26.26
CA ILE A 185 24.58 36.31 -27.36
C ILE A 185 23.60 37.35 -26.81
N THR A 186 22.79 36.99 -25.80
CA THR A 186 21.86 37.93 -25.15
C THR A 186 22.61 39.13 -24.55
N GLU A 187 23.70 38.89 -23.82
CA GLU A 187 24.54 39.96 -23.25
C GLU A 187 25.11 40.88 -24.33
N PHE A 188 25.57 40.32 -25.47
CA PHE A 188 26.03 41.12 -26.60
C PHE A 188 24.91 41.98 -27.22
N MET A 189 23.70 41.44 -27.34
CA MET A 189 22.55 42.22 -27.82
C MET A 189 22.24 43.39 -26.89
N ASP A 190 22.16 43.14 -25.58
CA ASP A 190 21.79 44.14 -24.58
C ASP A 190 22.86 45.22 -24.39
N GLU A 191 24.15 44.87 -24.45
CA GLU A 191 25.24 45.80 -24.14
C GLU A 191 25.89 46.43 -25.37
N VAL A 192 25.88 45.75 -26.52
CA VAL A 192 26.63 46.18 -27.72
C VAL A 192 25.69 46.66 -28.83
N LEU A 193 24.64 45.90 -29.13
CA LEU A 193 23.66 46.33 -30.14
C LEU A 193 22.75 47.47 -29.67
N THR A 194 22.89 47.92 -28.42
CA THR A 194 22.20 49.10 -27.90
C THR A 194 23.04 50.37 -27.96
N LEU A 195 24.30 50.29 -28.43
CA LEU A 195 25.23 51.42 -28.51
C LEU A 195 25.08 52.15 -29.86
N PRO A 196 24.63 53.42 -29.88
CA PRO A 196 24.52 54.19 -31.11
C PRO A 196 25.90 54.34 -31.78
N ARG A 197 25.97 54.04 -33.08
CA ARG A 197 27.21 54.08 -33.89
C ARG A 197 28.39 53.27 -33.30
N GLY A 198 28.10 52.24 -32.50
CA GLY A 198 29.12 51.34 -31.97
C GLY A 198 29.78 50.50 -33.07
N ASP A 199 31.10 50.33 -33.00
CA ASP A 199 31.84 49.42 -33.87
C ASP A 199 31.78 48.00 -33.32
N LEU A 200 30.96 47.15 -33.92
CA LEU A 200 30.68 45.81 -33.43
C LEU A 200 31.91 44.90 -33.42
N ILE A 201 32.91 45.13 -34.28
CA ILE A 201 34.12 44.29 -34.33
C ILE A 201 35.03 44.57 -33.13
N ASP A 202 35.27 45.85 -32.83
CA ASP A 202 36.09 46.26 -31.67
C ASP A 202 35.42 45.87 -30.35
N LEU A 203 34.09 45.98 -30.27
CA LEU A 203 33.33 45.65 -29.07
C LEU A 203 33.21 44.14 -28.86
N ALA A 204 33.16 43.34 -29.94
CA ALA A 204 33.15 41.87 -29.90
C ALA A 204 34.43 41.27 -29.29
N ASP A 205 35.60 41.91 -29.48
CA ASP A 205 36.88 41.45 -28.91
C ASP A 205 36.88 41.37 -27.37
N ARG A 206 35.90 42.02 -26.70
CA ARG A 206 35.74 41.94 -25.24
C ARG A 206 35.12 40.61 -24.78
N TYR A 207 34.47 39.87 -25.66
CA TYR A 207 33.78 38.61 -25.36
C TYR A 207 34.67 37.41 -25.70
N ARG A 208 35.37 36.87 -24.71
CA ARG A 208 36.32 35.74 -24.90
C ARG A 208 35.71 34.44 -25.45
N ARG A 209 34.38 34.28 -25.39
CA ARG A 209 33.65 33.09 -25.87
C ARG A 209 32.87 33.34 -27.17
N LEU A 210 33.00 34.54 -27.74
CA LEU A 210 32.37 34.91 -28.99
C LEU A 210 33.38 34.65 -30.12
N GLU A 211 33.02 33.77 -31.04
CA GLU A 211 33.83 33.48 -32.22
C GLU A 211 33.30 34.23 -33.44
N LEU A 212 34.17 34.96 -34.13
CA LEU A 212 33.85 35.62 -35.39
C LEU A 212 34.18 34.71 -36.58
N ARG A 213 33.26 34.58 -37.53
CA ARG A 213 33.38 33.78 -38.75
C ARG A 213 32.89 34.56 -39.98
N GLY A 214 33.31 34.14 -41.17
CA GLY A 214 32.88 34.75 -42.44
C GLY A 214 33.62 36.04 -42.78
N PHE A 215 32.89 37.06 -43.24
CA PHE A 215 33.44 38.37 -43.55
C PHE A 215 33.61 39.19 -42.28
N VAL A 216 34.85 39.40 -41.85
CA VAL A 216 35.20 40.24 -40.70
C VAL A 216 35.83 41.54 -41.21
N PRO A 217 35.05 42.62 -41.36
CA PRO A 217 35.60 43.92 -41.77
C PRO A 217 36.46 44.53 -40.67
N ARG A 218 37.22 45.59 -41.01
CA ARG A 218 38.00 46.35 -40.01
C ARG A 218 37.13 47.12 -39.01
N SER A 219 35.89 47.44 -39.41
CA SER A 219 34.91 48.17 -38.63
C SER A 219 33.52 47.78 -39.14
N LEU A 220 32.58 47.50 -38.24
CA LEU A 220 31.19 47.18 -38.58
C LEU A 220 30.27 48.01 -37.70
N VAL A 221 29.64 49.03 -38.28
CA VAL A 221 28.70 49.90 -37.57
C VAL A 221 27.30 49.65 -38.12
N LEU A 222 26.47 48.91 -37.37
CA LEU A 222 25.09 48.63 -37.78
C LEU A 222 24.07 49.53 -37.07
N MET A 223 24.37 50.01 -35.86
CA MET A 223 23.39 50.79 -35.10
C MET A 223 23.42 52.27 -35.53
N PRO A 224 22.28 52.83 -36.02
CA PRO A 224 22.18 54.25 -36.37
C PRO A 224 22.19 55.16 -35.12
N GLU A 225 22.06 56.47 -35.34
CA GLU A 225 21.81 57.41 -34.25
C GLU A 225 20.38 57.18 -33.73
N ARG A 226 20.21 57.05 -32.39
CA ARG A 226 18.91 56.70 -31.76
C ARG A 226 17.84 57.72 -32.19
N GLN A 227 16.73 57.26 -32.76
CA GLN A 227 15.58 58.12 -33.07
C GLN A 227 14.82 58.44 -31.77
N GLU A 228 14.46 59.71 -31.53
CA GLU A 228 13.53 60.07 -30.47
C GLU A 228 12.11 59.65 -30.89
N PRO A 229 11.45 58.71 -30.18
CA PRO A 229 10.16 58.19 -30.63
C PRO A 229 9.06 59.24 -30.53
N GLU A 230 8.30 59.42 -31.61
CA GLU A 230 7.02 60.12 -31.60
C GLU A 230 5.98 59.27 -30.84
N PRO A 231 5.20 59.84 -29.89
CA PRO A 231 4.34 59.05 -29.01
C PRO A 231 3.19 58.40 -29.79
N ALA A 232 3.24 57.07 -29.92
CA ALA A 232 2.17 56.27 -30.49
C ALA A 232 0.93 56.27 -29.56
N PRO A 233 -0.31 56.26 -30.13
CA PRO A 233 -1.52 56.15 -29.33
C PRO A 233 -1.56 54.81 -28.56
N PRO A 234 -2.15 54.79 -27.35
CA PRO A 234 -2.12 53.61 -26.49
C PRO A 234 -2.86 52.43 -27.13
N GLN A 235 -2.13 51.34 -27.42
CA GLN A 235 -2.76 50.06 -27.73
C GLN A 235 -3.39 49.46 -26.48
N PRO A 236 -4.52 48.74 -26.60
CA PRO A 236 -5.17 48.10 -25.46
C PRO A 236 -4.24 47.05 -24.84
N GLN A 237 -3.84 47.27 -23.60
CA GLN A 237 -3.04 46.33 -22.81
C GLN A 237 -3.94 45.20 -22.32
N GLY A 238 -3.95 44.05 -23.01
CA GLY A 238 -4.59 42.81 -22.53
C GLY A 238 -5.18 41.91 -23.61
N PRO A 239 -5.50 40.64 -23.28
CA PRO A 239 -6.09 39.70 -24.22
C PRO A 239 -7.45 40.20 -24.72
N SER A 240 -7.73 39.96 -26.00
CA SER A 240 -9.04 40.29 -26.57
C SER A 240 -10.14 39.42 -25.95
N ALA A 241 -11.38 39.92 -25.91
CA ALA A 241 -12.51 39.12 -25.42
C ALA A 241 -12.64 37.75 -26.14
N THR A 242 -12.33 37.71 -27.43
CA THR A 242 -12.33 36.47 -28.23
C THR A 242 -11.24 35.49 -27.80
N GLU A 243 -10.05 36.01 -27.48
CA GLU A 243 -8.93 35.20 -26.98
C GLU A 243 -9.24 34.63 -25.60
N THR A 244 -9.75 35.45 -24.69
CA THR A 244 -10.18 35.00 -23.36
C THR A 244 -11.21 33.89 -23.44
N ALA A 245 -12.23 34.03 -24.30
CA ALA A 245 -13.25 33.00 -24.48
C ALA A 245 -12.67 31.68 -25.02
N LEU A 246 -11.73 31.73 -25.96
CA LEU A 246 -11.07 30.52 -26.48
C LEU A 246 -10.21 29.84 -25.41
N TRP A 247 -9.46 30.63 -24.63
CA TRP A 247 -8.68 30.14 -23.50
C TRP A 247 -9.56 29.47 -22.44
N GLU A 248 -10.67 30.10 -22.05
CA GLU A 248 -11.62 29.52 -21.09
C GLU A 248 -12.18 28.18 -21.58
N GLY A 249 -12.52 28.09 -22.87
CA GLY A 249 -12.94 26.82 -23.48
C GLY A 249 -11.84 25.75 -23.46
N ALA A 250 -10.59 26.13 -23.77
CA ALA A 250 -9.46 25.22 -23.73
C ALA A 250 -9.16 24.72 -22.32
N ALA A 251 -9.17 25.63 -21.33
CA ALA A 251 -8.97 25.32 -19.92
C ALA A 251 -10.11 24.45 -19.34
N ALA A 252 -11.35 24.63 -19.80
CA ALA A 252 -12.48 23.81 -19.38
C ALA A 252 -12.41 22.38 -19.93
N LEU A 253 -11.93 22.20 -21.16
CA LEU A 253 -11.74 20.88 -21.77
C LEU A 253 -10.51 20.17 -21.21
N ASP A 254 -9.46 20.93 -20.92
CA ASP A 254 -8.21 20.47 -20.31
C ASP A 254 -7.57 19.28 -21.04
N THR A 255 -7.54 19.39 -22.38
CA THR A 255 -6.94 18.40 -23.28
C THR A 255 -5.83 19.01 -24.11
N VAL A 256 -4.85 18.18 -24.49
CA VAL A 256 -3.76 18.60 -25.40
C VAL A 256 -4.31 19.19 -26.70
N ALA A 257 -5.37 18.61 -27.26
CA ALA A 257 -5.98 19.10 -28.49
C ALA A 257 -6.58 20.52 -28.33
N ALA A 258 -7.23 20.79 -27.19
CA ALA A 258 -7.83 22.10 -26.94
C ALA A 258 -6.76 23.19 -26.73
N TYR A 259 -5.70 22.90 -25.98
CA TYR A 259 -4.59 23.84 -25.79
C TYR A 259 -3.79 24.07 -27.09
N ARG A 260 -3.59 23.03 -27.92
CA ARG A 260 -2.98 23.17 -29.25
C ARG A 260 -3.81 24.08 -30.16
N ASN A 261 -5.14 23.90 -30.18
CA ASN A 261 -6.02 24.77 -30.95
C ASN A 261 -5.94 26.24 -30.51
N TYR A 262 -5.81 26.50 -29.21
CA TYR A 262 -5.57 27.85 -28.69
C TYR A 262 -4.22 28.41 -29.20
N LEU A 263 -3.13 27.63 -29.10
CA LEU A 263 -1.79 28.05 -29.53
C LEU A 263 -1.71 28.34 -31.03
N ASP A 264 -2.40 27.55 -31.86
CA ASP A 264 -2.44 27.77 -33.32
C ASP A 264 -3.10 29.11 -33.68
N ARG A 265 -4.12 29.50 -32.91
CA ARG A 265 -4.91 30.72 -33.18
C ARG A 265 -4.33 31.97 -32.54
N TYR A 266 -3.63 31.82 -31.41
CA TYR A 266 -2.97 32.90 -30.68
C TYR A 266 -1.50 32.55 -30.37
N PRO A 267 -0.60 32.50 -31.39
CA PRO A 267 0.80 32.15 -31.18
C PRO A 267 1.58 33.11 -30.29
N ARG A 268 1.09 34.35 -30.13
CA ARG A 268 1.61 35.40 -29.23
C ARG A 268 0.55 35.84 -28.21
N GLY A 269 -0.42 34.98 -27.91
CA GLY A 269 -1.50 35.29 -26.98
C GLY A 269 -1.05 35.37 -25.52
N ALA A 270 -1.78 36.11 -24.70
CA ALA A 270 -1.52 36.34 -23.28
C ALA A 270 -1.50 35.04 -22.45
N TYR A 271 -2.14 33.96 -22.92
CA TYR A 271 -2.18 32.66 -22.23
C TYR A 271 -1.24 31.61 -22.84
N ARG A 272 -0.33 31.98 -23.76
CA ARG A 272 0.59 31.04 -24.43
C ARG A 272 1.35 30.17 -23.44
N ASP A 273 2.08 30.79 -22.51
CA ASP A 273 2.93 30.06 -21.56
C ASP A 273 2.12 29.12 -20.68
N ARG A 274 0.88 29.52 -20.34
CA ARG A 274 -0.05 28.68 -19.56
C ARG A 274 -0.53 27.48 -20.37
N ALA A 275 -0.84 27.66 -21.65
CA ALA A 275 -1.25 26.57 -22.53
C ALA A 275 -0.10 25.56 -22.75
N GLU A 276 1.13 26.05 -22.96
CA GLU A 276 2.32 25.19 -23.09
C GLU A 276 2.60 24.42 -21.79
N ALA A 277 2.52 25.09 -20.64
CA ALA A 277 2.68 24.45 -19.33
C ALA A 277 1.60 23.38 -19.08
N ALA A 278 0.34 23.65 -19.46
CA ALA A 278 -0.75 22.69 -19.34
C ALA A 278 -0.55 21.46 -20.24
N ILE A 279 -0.08 21.65 -21.48
CA ILE A 279 0.27 20.54 -22.37
C ILE A 279 1.38 19.69 -21.75
N SER A 280 2.45 20.30 -21.26
CA SER A 280 3.55 19.56 -20.60
C SER A 280 3.02 18.73 -19.44
N ALA A 281 2.26 19.35 -18.53
CA ALA A 281 1.72 18.66 -17.36
C ALA A 281 0.82 17.46 -17.74
N ILE A 282 0.06 17.57 -18.83
CA ILE A 282 -0.78 16.47 -19.33
C ILE A 282 0.05 15.34 -19.93
N LEU A 283 1.12 15.67 -20.67
CA LEU A 283 2.00 14.66 -21.28
C LEU A 283 2.88 13.96 -20.25
N ASP A 284 3.26 14.66 -19.18
CA ASP A 284 4.06 14.15 -18.07
C ASP A 284 3.25 13.21 -17.14
N GLU A 285 1.92 13.22 -17.22
CA GLU A 285 1.03 12.35 -16.44
C GLU A 285 0.64 11.08 -17.24
N PRO A 286 1.35 9.94 -17.07
CA PRO A 286 1.01 8.72 -17.80
C PRO A 286 -0.37 8.20 -17.41
N ASN A 287 -1.12 7.72 -18.41
CA ASN A 287 -2.48 7.16 -18.24
C ASN A 287 -3.51 8.12 -17.63
N ARG A 288 -3.30 9.45 -17.71
CA ARG A 288 -4.24 10.47 -17.23
C ARG A 288 -5.70 10.23 -17.66
N SER A 289 -5.92 9.89 -18.93
CA SER A 289 -7.26 9.60 -19.46
C SER A 289 -7.94 8.44 -18.74
N ALA A 290 -7.18 7.39 -18.38
CA ALA A 290 -7.69 6.25 -17.64
C ALA A 290 -8.00 6.61 -16.18
N ARG A 291 -7.16 7.43 -15.53
CA ARG A 291 -7.43 7.96 -14.18
C ARG A 291 -8.73 8.75 -14.15
N LEU A 292 -8.88 9.72 -15.06
CA LEU A 292 -10.07 10.56 -15.15
C LEU A 292 -11.32 9.72 -15.44
N ALA A 293 -11.20 8.69 -16.29
CA ALA A 293 -12.29 7.76 -16.55
C ALA A 293 -12.70 6.99 -15.28
N GLU A 294 -11.75 6.47 -14.50
CA GLU A 294 -12.04 5.79 -13.22
C GLU A 294 -12.66 6.75 -12.19
N GLU A 295 -12.15 7.97 -12.08
CA GLU A 295 -12.70 8.99 -11.18
C GLU A 295 -14.14 9.36 -11.55
N ALA A 296 -14.44 9.46 -12.85
CA ALA A 296 -15.78 9.73 -13.36
C ALA A 296 -16.80 8.62 -13.02
N ILE A 297 -16.35 7.38 -12.75
CA ILE A 297 -17.23 6.30 -12.25
C ILE A 297 -17.80 6.68 -10.87
N GLY A 298 -17.08 7.51 -10.09
CA GLY A 298 -17.56 7.97 -8.78
C GLY A 298 -17.63 6.85 -7.75
N LEU A 299 -16.69 5.89 -7.78
CA LEU A 299 -16.69 4.75 -6.86
C LEU A 299 -16.68 5.19 -5.39
N SER A 300 -17.73 4.80 -4.67
CA SER A 300 -17.88 5.03 -3.24
C SER A 300 -16.80 4.30 -2.44
N ARG A 301 -16.50 4.76 -1.23
CA ARG A 301 -15.51 4.09 -0.35
C ARG A 301 -15.82 2.61 -0.09
N PRO A 302 -17.09 2.19 0.15
CA PRO A 302 -17.45 0.77 0.21
C PRO A 302 -17.15 0.00 -1.08
N ALA A 303 -17.46 0.56 -2.26
CA ALA A 303 -17.16 -0.10 -3.53
C ALA A 303 -15.65 -0.27 -3.75
N ARG A 304 -14.86 0.74 -3.38
CA ARG A 304 -13.39 0.63 -3.41
C ARG A 304 -12.85 -0.46 -2.47
N ARG A 305 -13.48 -0.64 -1.30
CA ARG A 305 -13.13 -1.73 -0.38
C ARG A 305 -13.46 -3.10 -0.97
N ALA A 306 -14.61 -3.24 -1.63
CA ALA A 306 -14.98 -4.48 -2.32
C ALA A 306 -13.92 -4.87 -3.35
N VAL A 307 -13.56 -3.95 -4.26
CA VAL A 307 -12.48 -4.16 -5.24
C VAL A 307 -11.15 -4.58 -4.58
N GLN A 308 -10.77 -3.98 -3.45
CA GLN A 308 -9.56 -4.38 -2.72
C GLN A 308 -9.67 -5.79 -2.10
N GLN A 309 -10.85 -6.17 -1.61
CA GLN A 309 -11.12 -7.51 -1.08
C GLN A 309 -11.04 -8.55 -2.20
N ASP A 310 -11.65 -8.26 -3.34
CA ASP A 310 -11.65 -9.13 -4.52
C ASP A 310 -10.24 -9.36 -5.05
N LEU A 311 -9.46 -8.28 -5.19
CA LEU A 311 -8.04 -8.37 -5.55
C LEU A 311 -7.26 -9.25 -4.57
N THR A 312 -7.49 -9.08 -3.26
CA THR A 312 -6.80 -9.86 -2.23
C THR A 312 -7.18 -11.34 -2.28
N LEU A 313 -8.47 -11.63 -2.43
CA LEU A 313 -9.01 -12.99 -2.54
C LEU A 313 -8.43 -13.72 -3.76
N LEU A 314 -8.24 -13.00 -4.87
CA LEU A 314 -7.64 -13.52 -6.09
C LEU A 314 -6.10 -13.59 -6.02
N GLY A 315 -5.49 -13.18 -4.91
CA GLY A 315 -4.05 -13.32 -4.66
C GLY A 315 -3.20 -12.10 -5.06
N TYR A 316 -3.82 -10.97 -5.42
CA TYR A 316 -3.10 -9.72 -5.69
C TYR A 316 -2.94 -8.90 -4.42
N ASN A 317 -1.71 -8.53 -4.09
CA ASN A 317 -1.40 -7.83 -2.84
C ASN A 317 -1.71 -6.32 -2.94
N THR A 318 -2.83 -5.89 -2.35
CA THR A 318 -3.22 -4.48 -2.27
C THR A 318 -2.52 -3.67 -1.18
N ARG A 319 -1.78 -4.34 -0.28
CA ARG A 319 -1.20 -3.79 0.97
C ARG A 319 -2.25 -3.27 1.97
N GLY A 320 -3.46 -3.83 1.94
CA GLY A 320 -4.54 -3.51 2.89
C GLY A 320 -5.89 -3.27 2.21
N VAL A 321 -6.96 -3.25 3.03
CA VAL A 321 -8.33 -2.98 2.59
C VAL A 321 -8.89 -1.78 3.38
N ASP A 322 -8.70 -0.58 2.85
CA ASP A 322 -9.01 0.69 3.51
C ASP A 322 -9.98 1.60 2.73
N GLY A 323 -10.27 1.23 1.47
CA GLY A 323 -11.08 1.98 0.52
C GLY A 323 -10.33 3.11 -0.19
N ILE A 324 -9.00 3.14 -0.08
CA ILE A 324 -8.12 4.14 -0.69
C ILE A 324 -7.23 3.43 -1.71
N PHE A 325 -7.32 3.83 -2.98
CA PHE A 325 -6.49 3.27 -4.04
C PHE A 325 -5.09 3.91 -4.05
N GLY A 326 -4.28 3.52 -3.07
CA GLY A 326 -2.87 3.91 -2.97
C GLY A 326 -1.94 3.07 -3.87
N PRO A 327 -0.61 3.28 -3.78
CA PRO A 327 0.37 2.61 -4.64
C PRO A 327 0.27 1.07 -4.63
N GLY A 328 -0.05 0.46 -3.47
CA GLY A 328 -0.25 -0.99 -3.36
C GLY A 328 -1.44 -1.50 -4.17
N THR A 329 -2.59 -0.82 -4.08
CA THR A 329 -3.77 -1.19 -4.85
C THR A 329 -3.57 -0.92 -6.33
N ARG A 330 -2.89 0.18 -6.71
CA ARG A 330 -2.55 0.46 -8.11
C ARG A 330 -1.68 -0.64 -8.72
N SER A 331 -0.64 -1.09 -8.02
CA SER A 331 0.16 -2.24 -8.45
C SER A 331 -0.65 -3.53 -8.56
N ALA A 332 -1.57 -3.80 -7.62
CA ALA A 332 -2.45 -4.96 -7.67
C ALA A 332 -3.37 -4.94 -8.90
N ILE A 333 -3.98 -3.78 -9.20
CA ILE A 333 -4.80 -3.56 -10.39
C ILE A 333 -3.96 -3.79 -11.66
N THR A 334 -2.75 -3.23 -11.74
CA THR A 334 -1.85 -3.43 -12.89
C THR A 334 -1.55 -4.91 -13.13
N ASN A 335 -1.25 -5.66 -12.07
CA ASN A 335 -0.95 -7.09 -12.17
C ASN A 335 -2.19 -7.90 -12.59
N TRP A 336 -3.35 -7.57 -12.02
CA TRP A 336 -4.62 -8.18 -12.42
C TRP A 336 -4.96 -7.88 -13.88
N GLN A 337 -4.76 -6.63 -14.33
CA GLN A 337 -4.94 -6.20 -15.72
C GLN A 337 -4.02 -7.00 -16.65
N GLN A 338 -2.74 -7.12 -16.29
CA GLN A 338 -1.76 -7.90 -17.05
C GLN A 338 -2.21 -9.36 -17.20
N GLN A 339 -2.60 -10.03 -16.11
CA GLN A 339 -3.00 -11.43 -16.15
C GLN A 339 -4.32 -11.65 -16.92
N ASN A 340 -5.16 -10.63 -17.02
CA ASN A 340 -6.40 -10.65 -17.79
C ASN A 340 -6.26 -10.12 -19.23
N GLY A 341 -5.05 -9.73 -19.66
CA GLY A 341 -4.79 -9.24 -21.02
C GLY A 341 -5.28 -7.82 -21.30
N PHE A 342 -5.50 -7.01 -20.27
CA PHE A 342 -5.86 -5.59 -20.39
C PHE A 342 -4.62 -4.69 -20.46
N SER A 343 -4.82 -3.48 -20.97
CA SER A 343 -3.83 -2.40 -20.86
C SER A 343 -3.54 -2.10 -19.39
N GLN A 344 -2.25 -2.07 -19.04
CA GLN A 344 -1.73 -1.91 -17.68
C GLN A 344 -1.77 -0.44 -17.22
N THR A 345 -2.97 0.14 -17.18
CA THR A 345 -3.16 1.55 -16.85
C THR A 345 -3.13 1.82 -15.36
N SER A 346 -3.28 0.79 -14.51
CA SER A 346 -3.47 0.86 -13.04
C SER A 346 -4.82 1.46 -12.58
N TYR A 347 -5.70 1.78 -13.53
CA TYR A 347 -7.03 2.34 -13.32
C TYR A 347 -8.09 1.44 -13.94
N LEU A 348 -9.19 1.23 -13.21
CA LEU A 348 -10.24 0.29 -13.58
C LEU A 348 -11.34 0.95 -14.42
N THR A 349 -11.85 0.19 -15.38
CA THR A 349 -13.09 0.51 -16.10
C THR A 349 -14.29 -0.22 -15.46
N PRO A 350 -15.55 0.19 -15.74
CA PRO A 350 -16.73 -0.52 -15.22
C PRO A 350 -16.80 -1.99 -15.64
N GLU A 351 -16.38 -2.31 -16.87
CA GLU A 351 -16.29 -3.69 -17.37
C GLU A 351 -15.24 -4.50 -16.60
N GLN A 352 -14.10 -3.89 -16.29
CA GLN A 352 -13.04 -4.53 -15.52
C GLN A 352 -13.48 -4.81 -14.08
N ILE A 353 -14.22 -3.90 -13.45
CA ILE A 353 -14.80 -4.11 -12.11
C ILE A 353 -15.75 -5.30 -12.15
N ALA A 354 -16.72 -5.32 -13.07
CA ALA A 354 -17.66 -6.44 -13.17
C ALA A 354 -16.97 -7.79 -13.42
N ARG A 355 -15.86 -7.80 -14.18
CA ARG A 355 -15.05 -9.00 -14.41
C ARG A 355 -14.30 -9.44 -13.16
N LEU A 356 -13.72 -8.49 -12.41
CA LEU A 356 -13.04 -8.74 -11.15
C LEU A 356 -14.00 -9.35 -10.13
N ASP A 357 -15.17 -8.73 -9.95
CA ASP A 357 -16.23 -9.20 -9.04
C ASP A 357 -16.64 -10.64 -9.40
N ALA A 358 -16.90 -10.92 -10.68
CA ALA A 358 -17.25 -12.26 -11.14
C ALA A 358 -16.13 -13.30 -10.94
N GLN A 359 -14.85 -12.88 -10.96
CA GLN A 359 -13.73 -13.76 -10.63
C GLN A 359 -13.68 -14.07 -9.13
N ALA A 360 -13.88 -13.05 -8.29
CA ALA A 360 -13.94 -13.20 -6.85
C ALA A 360 -15.08 -14.13 -6.42
N GLU A 361 -16.30 -13.94 -6.95
CA GLU A 361 -17.45 -14.82 -6.68
C GLU A 361 -17.16 -16.29 -7.02
N ARG A 362 -16.51 -16.55 -8.18
CA ARG A 362 -16.11 -17.92 -8.54
C ARG A 362 -15.09 -18.48 -7.56
N ARG A 363 -14.13 -17.65 -7.12
CA ARG A 363 -13.09 -18.08 -6.18
C ARG A 363 -13.67 -18.41 -4.81
N GLU A 364 -14.63 -17.62 -4.32
CA GLU A 364 -15.38 -17.91 -3.10
C GLU A 364 -16.14 -19.23 -3.20
N ALA A 365 -16.85 -19.45 -4.31
CA ALA A 365 -17.59 -20.69 -4.53
C ALA A 365 -16.67 -21.92 -4.57
N GLU A 366 -15.49 -21.81 -5.19
CA GLU A 366 -14.47 -22.86 -5.18
C GLU A 366 -13.99 -23.19 -3.77
N ILE A 367 -13.66 -22.17 -2.97
CA ILE A 367 -13.22 -22.33 -1.59
C ILE A 367 -14.31 -23.01 -0.75
N ALA A 368 -15.55 -22.53 -0.83
CA ALA A 368 -16.68 -23.11 -0.11
C ALA A 368 -16.89 -24.59 -0.49
N ALA A 369 -16.83 -24.93 -1.78
CA ALA A 369 -16.97 -26.30 -2.24
C ALA A 369 -15.79 -27.20 -1.81
N GLU A 370 -14.57 -26.66 -1.71
CA GLU A 370 -13.42 -27.37 -1.16
C GLU A 370 -13.58 -27.64 0.35
N GLU A 371 -14.01 -26.66 1.13
CA GLU A 371 -14.26 -26.82 2.55
C GLU A 371 -15.37 -27.81 2.85
N GLU A 372 -16.46 -27.77 2.07
CA GLU A 372 -17.55 -28.73 2.15
C GLU A 372 -17.06 -30.15 1.84
N ARG A 373 -16.29 -30.34 0.77
CA ARG A 373 -15.69 -31.64 0.45
C ARG A 373 -14.78 -32.15 1.55
N ARG A 374 -13.94 -31.28 2.12
CA ARG A 374 -13.04 -31.63 3.24
C ARG A 374 -13.84 -32.04 4.47
N ARG A 375 -14.91 -31.30 4.79
CA ARG A 375 -15.81 -31.62 5.91
C ARG A 375 -16.54 -32.95 5.69
N ALA A 376 -17.13 -33.14 4.53
CA ALA A 376 -17.83 -34.38 4.18
C ALA A 376 -16.91 -35.59 4.24
N GLU A 377 -15.66 -35.45 3.77
CA GLU A 377 -14.65 -36.51 3.86
C GLU A 377 -14.24 -36.79 5.31
N ALA A 378 -14.05 -35.76 6.13
CA ALA A 378 -13.76 -35.92 7.55
C ALA A 378 -14.90 -36.65 8.29
N GLU A 379 -16.16 -36.26 8.04
CA GLU A 379 -17.35 -36.91 8.58
C GLU A 379 -17.49 -38.36 8.09
N ARG A 380 -17.15 -38.64 6.83
CA ARG A 380 -17.13 -40.00 6.27
C ARG A 380 -16.09 -40.88 6.96
N LEU A 381 -14.87 -40.36 7.17
CA LEU A 381 -13.80 -41.08 7.85
C LEU A 381 -14.12 -41.33 9.33
N ASP A 382 -14.68 -40.33 10.02
CA ASP A 382 -15.18 -40.46 11.39
C ASP A 382 -16.22 -41.58 11.49
N ARG A 383 -17.26 -41.56 10.64
CA ARG A 383 -18.29 -42.60 10.60
C ARG A 383 -17.71 -43.98 10.33
N ALA A 384 -16.78 -44.11 9.37
CA ALA A 384 -16.16 -45.39 9.08
C ALA A 384 -15.36 -45.93 10.29
N TYR A 385 -14.62 -45.06 10.98
CA TYR A 385 -13.86 -45.44 12.16
C TYR A 385 -14.77 -45.82 13.34
N TRP A 386 -15.90 -45.11 13.50
CA TRP A 386 -16.94 -45.46 14.47
C TRP A 386 -17.50 -46.86 14.23
N GLU A 387 -17.87 -47.20 12.99
CA GLU A 387 -18.39 -48.53 12.64
C GLU A 387 -17.38 -49.66 12.94
N GLU A 388 -16.08 -49.40 12.73
CA GLU A 388 -15.02 -50.38 13.00
C GLU A 388 -14.75 -50.59 14.51
N THR A 389 -14.71 -49.50 15.27
CA THR A 389 -14.23 -49.49 16.65
C THR A 389 -15.34 -49.35 17.68
N GLY A 390 -16.14 -48.29 17.61
CA GLY A 390 -17.09 -47.91 18.66
C GLY A 390 -18.49 -48.51 18.53
N ALA A 391 -18.92 -48.90 17.31
CA ALA A 391 -20.28 -49.38 17.06
C ALA A 391 -20.62 -50.69 17.79
N ARG A 392 -19.62 -51.55 18.01
CA ARG A 392 -19.76 -52.77 18.84
C ARG A 392 -20.09 -52.47 20.30
N GLY A 393 -19.79 -51.25 20.77
CA GLY A 393 -20.13 -50.79 22.11
C GLY A 393 -19.25 -51.39 23.22
N ASP A 394 -18.06 -51.89 22.92
CA ASP A 394 -17.09 -52.38 23.91
C ASP A 394 -16.15 -51.27 24.39
N LEU A 395 -15.74 -51.35 25.67
CA LEU A 395 -14.95 -50.30 26.32
C LEU A 395 -13.64 -49.93 25.58
N PRO A 396 -12.84 -50.89 25.07
CA PRO A 396 -11.62 -50.56 24.33
C PRO A 396 -11.91 -49.83 23.01
N GLY A 397 -12.91 -50.29 22.25
CA GLY A 397 -13.30 -49.69 20.98
C GLY A 397 -13.83 -48.26 21.13
N LEU A 398 -14.69 -48.02 22.12
CA LEU A 398 -15.21 -46.68 22.43
C LEU A 398 -14.10 -45.71 22.87
N ARG A 399 -13.12 -46.17 23.65
CA ARG A 399 -11.97 -45.35 24.06
C ARG A 399 -11.07 -45.02 22.86
N ALA A 400 -10.80 -45.99 21.99
CA ALA A 400 -10.02 -45.76 20.77
C ALA A 400 -10.69 -44.73 19.85
N TYR A 401 -12.03 -44.80 19.70
CA TYR A 401 -12.81 -43.80 19.00
C TYR A 401 -12.62 -42.40 19.59
N LEU A 402 -12.82 -42.25 20.91
CA LEU A 402 -12.70 -40.96 21.61
C LEU A 402 -11.29 -40.36 21.60
N GLU A 403 -10.26 -41.19 21.55
CA GLU A 403 -8.87 -40.75 21.43
C GLU A 403 -8.59 -40.16 20.04
N ARG A 404 -9.12 -40.79 18.99
CA ARG A 404 -8.92 -40.35 17.60
C ARG A 404 -9.82 -39.18 17.21
N TYR A 405 -11.08 -39.21 17.66
CA TYR A 405 -12.12 -38.24 17.37
C TYR A 405 -12.74 -37.75 18.69
N PRO A 406 -12.06 -36.85 19.41
CA PRO A 406 -12.57 -36.33 20.68
C PRO A 406 -13.79 -35.41 20.50
N GLU A 407 -13.92 -34.72 19.36
CA GLU A 407 -15.07 -33.87 19.00
C GLU A 407 -15.74 -34.35 17.71
N GLY A 408 -15.65 -35.65 17.44
CA GLY A 408 -16.29 -36.29 16.30
C GLY A 408 -17.80 -36.43 16.45
N LEU A 409 -18.43 -36.89 15.37
CA LEU A 409 -19.89 -37.01 15.24
C LEU A 409 -20.52 -37.91 16.33
N TYR A 410 -19.77 -38.89 16.84
CA TYR A 410 -20.24 -39.88 17.81
C TYR A 410 -19.60 -39.74 19.19
N SER A 411 -18.82 -38.69 19.46
CA SER A 411 -18.05 -38.57 20.71
C SER A 411 -18.95 -38.52 21.95
N ASP A 412 -20.07 -37.79 21.90
CA ASP A 412 -20.99 -37.73 23.05
C ASP A 412 -21.64 -39.08 23.33
N ALA A 413 -22.12 -39.75 22.28
CA ALA A 413 -22.68 -41.10 22.40
C ALA A 413 -21.64 -42.11 22.91
N ALA A 414 -20.38 -41.99 22.49
CA ALA A 414 -19.30 -42.85 22.95
C ALA A 414 -18.99 -42.62 24.44
N ARG A 415 -18.91 -41.36 24.89
CA ARG A 415 -18.70 -41.00 26.31
C ARG A 415 -19.80 -41.55 27.19
N GLU A 416 -21.05 -41.39 26.77
CA GLU A 416 -22.21 -41.89 27.51
C GLU A 416 -22.16 -43.41 27.67
N ARG A 417 -21.84 -44.14 26.58
CA ARG A 417 -21.69 -45.60 26.62
C ARG A 417 -20.54 -46.04 27.52
N VAL A 418 -19.39 -45.37 27.46
CA VAL A 418 -18.25 -45.66 28.35
C VAL A 418 -18.64 -45.45 29.82
N ALA A 419 -19.36 -44.36 30.13
CA ALA A 419 -19.83 -44.10 31.49
C ALA A 419 -20.79 -45.20 31.97
N ALA A 420 -21.75 -45.61 31.14
CA ALA A 420 -22.69 -46.68 31.46
C ALA A 420 -21.99 -48.03 31.71
N LEU A 421 -21.02 -48.40 30.87
CA LEU A 421 -20.25 -49.63 31.03
C LEU A 421 -19.40 -49.62 32.32
N ASN A 422 -18.75 -48.48 32.62
CA ASN A 422 -17.99 -48.34 33.86
C ASN A 422 -18.91 -48.43 35.08
N ALA A 423 -20.09 -47.81 35.04
CA ALA A 423 -21.07 -47.88 36.12
C ALA A 423 -21.56 -49.32 36.35
N SER A 424 -21.88 -50.04 35.27
CA SER A 424 -22.28 -51.46 35.35
C SER A 424 -21.15 -52.34 35.92
N ALA A 425 -19.91 -52.13 35.48
CA ALA A 425 -18.75 -52.86 36.00
C ALA A 425 -18.50 -52.55 37.49
N ALA A 426 -18.63 -51.28 37.89
CA ALA A 426 -18.51 -50.87 39.29
C ALA A 426 -19.60 -51.54 40.16
N GLN A 427 -20.85 -51.57 39.69
CA GLN A 427 -21.95 -52.23 40.38
C GLN A 427 -21.72 -53.74 40.55
N ALA A 428 -21.23 -54.42 39.52
CA ALA A 428 -20.92 -55.86 39.60
C ALA A 428 -19.75 -56.15 40.57
N ALA A 429 -18.72 -55.29 40.58
CA ALA A 429 -17.60 -55.39 41.52
C ALA A 429 -18.05 -55.16 42.97
N ASP A 430 -18.94 -54.19 43.19
CA ASP A 430 -19.56 -53.91 44.48
C ASP A 430 -20.36 -55.11 45.00
N GLU A 431 -21.25 -55.67 44.17
CA GLU A 431 -22.01 -56.89 44.50
C GLU A 431 -21.09 -58.05 44.88
N THR A 432 -20.03 -58.29 44.10
CA THR A 432 -19.09 -59.38 44.37
C THR A 432 -18.33 -59.17 45.68
N ALA A 433 -17.94 -57.92 45.99
CA ALA A 433 -17.30 -57.57 47.25
C ALA A 433 -18.27 -57.78 48.43
N TRP A 434 -19.53 -57.39 48.27
CA TRP A 434 -20.58 -57.59 49.25
C TRP A 434 -20.85 -59.08 49.52
N GLN A 435 -21.02 -59.89 48.48
CA GLN A 435 -21.23 -61.34 48.61
C GLN A 435 -20.08 -62.03 49.35
N ARG A 436 -18.83 -61.62 49.10
CA ARG A 436 -17.67 -62.12 49.85
C ARG A 436 -17.76 -61.75 51.33
N ALA A 437 -18.02 -60.48 51.64
CA ALA A 437 -18.16 -60.02 53.03
C ALA A 437 -19.28 -60.77 53.77
N ARG A 438 -20.42 -60.94 53.11
CA ARG A 438 -21.58 -61.68 53.62
C ARG A 438 -21.29 -63.17 53.82
N THR A 439 -20.54 -63.79 52.91
CA THR A 439 -20.18 -65.22 53.02
C THR A 439 -19.18 -65.46 54.15
N THR A 440 -18.22 -64.55 54.34
CA THR A 440 -17.26 -64.64 55.46
C THR A 440 -17.91 -64.30 56.80
N ASP A 441 -18.85 -63.35 56.81
CA ASP A 441 -19.62 -62.88 57.98
C ASP A 441 -18.77 -62.56 59.22
N THR A 442 -17.63 -61.88 59.02
CA THR A 442 -16.75 -61.42 60.11
C THR A 442 -16.60 -59.91 60.09
N ALA A 443 -16.31 -59.31 61.26
CA ALA A 443 -16.03 -57.88 61.36
C ALA A 443 -14.87 -57.43 60.44
N ALA A 444 -13.85 -58.27 60.24
CA ALA A 444 -12.78 -57.99 59.29
C ALA A 444 -13.27 -57.97 57.83
N GLY A 445 -14.15 -58.90 57.44
CA GLY A 445 -14.73 -58.97 56.11
C GLY A 445 -15.58 -57.76 55.74
N TYR A 446 -16.43 -57.28 56.66
CA TYR A 446 -17.26 -56.09 56.43
C TYR A 446 -16.43 -54.79 56.41
N ARG A 447 -15.38 -54.67 57.23
CA ARG A 447 -14.44 -53.52 57.13
C ARG A 447 -13.72 -53.49 55.78
N ALA A 448 -13.23 -54.63 55.31
CA ALA A 448 -12.57 -54.73 54.01
C ALA A 448 -13.51 -54.35 52.86
N TYR A 449 -14.81 -54.68 52.96
CA TYR A 449 -15.81 -54.22 52.00
C TYR A 449 -15.97 -52.68 52.04
N LEU A 450 -16.14 -52.09 53.22
CA LEU A 450 -16.32 -50.64 53.38
C LEU A 450 -15.09 -49.84 52.92
N GLU A 451 -13.89 -50.38 53.08
CA GLU A 451 -12.65 -49.79 52.57
C GLU A 451 -12.54 -49.89 51.04
N ALA A 452 -12.91 -51.04 50.47
CA ALA A 452 -12.83 -51.29 49.03
C ALA A 452 -13.96 -50.59 48.23
N GLN A 453 -15.13 -50.39 48.85
CA GLN A 453 -16.33 -49.81 48.24
C GLN A 453 -16.93 -48.73 49.17
N PRO A 454 -16.25 -47.57 49.29
CA PRO A 454 -16.68 -46.51 50.21
C PRO A 454 -18.05 -45.92 49.86
N ASP A 455 -18.42 -45.92 48.58
CA ASP A 455 -19.72 -45.44 48.08
C ASP A 455 -20.56 -46.58 47.48
N GLY A 456 -20.29 -47.82 47.88
CA GLY A 456 -21.03 -49.00 47.43
C GLY A 456 -22.49 -49.01 47.87
N ALA A 457 -23.36 -49.69 47.12
CA ALA A 457 -24.79 -49.78 47.39
C ALA A 457 -25.09 -50.49 48.72
N TYR A 458 -24.20 -51.38 49.18
CA TYR A 458 -24.37 -52.14 50.41
C TYR A 458 -23.59 -51.56 51.60
N ARG A 459 -23.05 -50.34 51.48
CA ARG A 459 -22.32 -49.68 52.56
C ARG A 459 -23.10 -49.66 53.87
N GLU A 460 -24.35 -49.23 53.84
CA GLU A 460 -25.20 -49.17 55.04
C GLU A 460 -25.43 -50.56 55.65
N ASN A 461 -25.69 -51.57 54.81
CA ASN A 461 -25.87 -52.94 55.27
C ASN A 461 -24.60 -53.51 55.90
N ALA A 462 -23.44 -53.27 55.30
CA ALA A 462 -22.14 -53.69 55.81
C ALA A 462 -21.82 -53.02 57.14
N GLN A 463 -22.09 -51.71 57.28
CA GLN A 463 -21.89 -50.98 58.53
C GLN A 463 -22.77 -51.54 59.65
N GLN A 464 -24.07 -51.72 59.39
CA GLN A 464 -24.99 -52.29 60.39
C GLN A 464 -24.55 -53.68 60.83
N ARG A 465 -24.10 -54.52 59.90
CA ARG A 465 -23.66 -55.87 60.22
C ARG A 465 -22.34 -55.88 60.97
N LEU A 466 -21.41 -54.99 60.62
CA LEU A 466 -20.18 -54.78 61.36
C LEU A 466 -20.48 -54.40 62.81
N ASP A 467 -21.33 -53.39 63.02
CA ASP A 467 -21.71 -52.92 64.36
C ASP A 467 -22.31 -54.06 65.19
N ALA A 468 -23.21 -54.85 64.60
CA ALA A 468 -23.81 -56.02 65.25
C ALA A 468 -22.79 -57.10 65.63
N LEU A 469 -21.74 -57.30 64.83
CA LEU A 469 -20.67 -58.28 65.10
C LEU A 469 -19.61 -57.79 66.09
N THR A 470 -19.47 -56.47 66.26
CA THR A 470 -18.57 -55.87 67.26
C THR A 470 -19.25 -55.53 68.58
N GLN A 471 -20.59 -55.53 68.64
CA GLN A 471 -21.29 -55.33 69.91
C GLN A 471 -21.14 -56.56 70.82
N PRO A 472 -20.80 -56.36 72.12
CA PRO A 472 -20.72 -57.46 73.07
C PRO A 472 -22.09 -58.12 73.24
N SER A 473 -22.13 -59.45 73.30
CA SER A 473 -23.38 -60.22 73.42
C SER A 473 -24.10 -59.91 74.74
N GLN A 474 -25.43 -60.10 74.80
CA GLN A 474 -26.19 -59.89 76.04
C GLN A 474 -25.67 -60.71 77.22
N ALA A 475 -25.12 -61.91 76.96
CA ALA A 475 -24.50 -62.75 77.96
C ALA A 475 -23.17 -62.18 78.48
N GLU A 476 -22.33 -61.63 77.60
CA GLU A 476 -21.09 -60.93 77.99
C GLU A 476 -21.42 -59.64 78.75
N GLN A 477 -22.43 -58.89 78.33
CA GLN A 477 -22.90 -57.70 79.05
C GLN A 477 -23.42 -58.04 80.46
N ALA A 478 -24.19 -59.13 80.59
CA ALA A 478 -24.66 -59.61 81.88
C ALA A 478 -23.51 -60.11 82.77
N ALA A 479 -22.53 -60.81 82.20
CA ALA A 479 -21.35 -61.28 82.92
C ALA A 479 -20.44 -60.11 83.36
N ALA A 480 -20.27 -59.10 82.51
CA ALA A 480 -19.56 -57.86 82.85
C ALA A 480 -20.27 -57.09 83.98
N ALA A 481 -21.60 -56.98 83.92
CA ALA A 481 -22.39 -56.36 84.98
C ALA A 481 -22.31 -57.16 86.30
N ALA A 482 -22.32 -58.49 86.23
CA ALA A 482 -22.14 -59.36 87.38
C ALA A 482 -20.75 -59.20 88.02
N GLU A 483 -19.69 -59.11 87.21
CA GLU A 483 -18.34 -58.86 87.71
C GLU A 483 -18.21 -57.47 88.36
N GLN A 484 -18.81 -56.43 87.76
CA GLN A 484 -18.85 -55.09 88.35
C GLN A 484 -19.56 -55.09 89.71
N ALA A 485 -20.63 -55.87 89.86
CA ALA A 485 -21.37 -56.00 91.12
C ALA A 485 -20.55 -56.67 92.24
N LEU A 486 -19.45 -57.37 91.92
CA LEU A 486 -18.54 -57.95 92.93
C LEU A 486 -17.71 -56.88 93.67
N GLY A 487 -17.69 -55.63 93.18
CA GLY A 487 -17.04 -54.51 93.88
C GLY A 487 -15.55 -54.71 94.14
N LEU A 488 -14.85 -55.41 93.23
CA LEU A 488 -13.45 -55.79 93.40
C LEU A 488 -12.55 -54.55 93.44
N ASN A 489 -11.64 -54.48 94.43
CA ASN A 489 -10.62 -53.43 94.46
C ASN A 489 -9.38 -53.83 93.65
N GLY A 490 -8.54 -52.86 93.27
CA GLY A 490 -7.34 -53.11 92.46
C GLY A 490 -6.24 -53.97 93.12
N LEU A 491 -6.28 -54.19 94.44
CA LEU A 491 -5.43 -55.20 95.11
C LEU A 491 -5.99 -56.61 94.93
N THR A 492 -7.31 -56.78 95.03
CA THR A 492 -8.00 -58.06 94.79
C THR A 492 -7.86 -58.49 93.33
N MET A 493 -8.00 -57.56 92.39
CA MET A 493 -7.78 -57.82 90.96
C MET A 493 -6.34 -58.29 90.68
N ARG A 494 -5.32 -57.61 91.25
CA ARG A 494 -3.91 -58.05 91.15
C ARG A 494 -3.67 -59.44 91.71
N LEU A 495 -4.31 -59.76 92.84
CA LEU A 495 -4.19 -61.08 93.45
C LEU A 495 -4.76 -62.16 92.54
N ILE A 496 -5.92 -61.90 91.91
CA ILE A 496 -6.57 -62.80 90.95
C ILE A 496 -5.68 -63.02 89.72
N GLU A 497 -5.09 -61.97 89.17
CA GLU A 497 -4.13 -62.06 88.05
C GLU A 497 -2.89 -62.87 88.44
N SER A 498 -2.29 -62.57 89.59
CA SER A 498 -1.14 -63.33 90.10
C SER A 498 -1.48 -64.81 90.26
N ARG A 499 -2.71 -65.12 90.70
CA ARG A 499 -3.16 -66.50 90.85
C ARG A 499 -3.37 -67.19 89.50
N LEU A 500 -4.05 -66.53 88.56
CA LEU A 500 -4.21 -67.05 87.21
C LEU A 500 -2.85 -67.29 86.53
N ALA A 501 -1.86 -66.42 86.77
CA ALA A 501 -0.49 -66.60 86.29
C ALA A 501 0.19 -67.82 86.93
N GLN A 502 0.10 -67.99 88.26
CA GLN A 502 0.62 -69.18 88.96
C GLN A 502 -0.03 -70.48 88.49
N SER A 503 -1.32 -70.44 88.15
CA SER A 503 -2.06 -71.57 87.58
C SER A 503 -1.81 -71.78 86.08
N GLY A 504 -0.93 -70.98 85.45
CA GLY A 504 -0.49 -71.17 84.07
C GLY A 504 -1.34 -70.49 83.00
N TYR A 505 -2.34 -69.67 83.35
CA TYR A 505 -3.32 -69.10 82.42
C TYR A 505 -2.90 -67.82 81.69
N GLN A 506 -1.70 -67.31 82.01
CA GLN A 506 -1.05 -66.15 81.36
C GLN A 506 -1.98 -64.92 81.21
N PRO A 507 -2.36 -64.26 82.32
CA PRO A 507 -3.15 -63.03 82.29
C PRO A 507 -2.39 -61.81 81.79
N GLY A 508 -1.04 -61.86 81.75
CA GLY A 508 -0.22 -60.68 81.44
C GLY A 508 0.46 -60.14 82.69
N GLN A 509 0.66 -58.82 82.75
CA GLN A 509 1.22 -58.18 83.94
C GLN A 509 0.13 -58.07 85.02
N ALA A 510 0.43 -58.51 86.25
CA ALA A 510 -0.51 -58.42 87.37
C ALA A 510 -0.53 -56.99 87.95
N ASP A 511 -1.12 -56.06 87.23
CA ASP A 511 -1.19 -54.63 87.55
C ASP A 511 -2.55 -54.22 88.17
N GLY A 512 -3.54 -55.12 88.15
CA GLY A 512 -4.85 -54.92 88.75
C GLY A 512 -5.87 -54.31 87.80
N ALA A 513 -5.58 -54.31 86.50
CA ALA A 513 -6.51 -53.95 85.45
C ALA A 513 -6.81 -55.18 84.60
N PHE A 514 -8.07 -55.62 84.59
CA PHE A 514 -8.50 -56.74 83.76
C PHE A 514 -8.59 -56.34 82.28
N ASP A 515 -7.43 -56.29 81.63
CA ASP A 515 -7.27 -56.04 80.20
C ASP A 515 -7.64 -57.26 79.34
N ASP A 516 -7.55 -57.14 78.01
CA ASP A 516 -7.88 -58.24 77.10
C ASP A 516 -7.06 -59.51 77.35
N ALA A 517 -5.83 -59.40 77.85
CA ALA A 517 -5.01 -60.56 78.19
C ALA A 517 -5.55 -61.25 79.45
N THR A 518 -5.91 -60.49 80.48
CA THR A 518 -6.54 -61.01 81.69
C THR A 518 -7.92 -61.59 81.39
N ARG A 519 -8.76 -60.94 80.56
CA ARG A 519 -10.07 -61.46 80.10
C ARG A 519 -9.93 -62.82 79.43
N ARG A 520 -8.96 -62.97 78.52
CA ARG A 520 -8.67 -64.25 77.87
C ARG A 520 -8.18 -65.31 78.85
N ALA A 521 -7.36 -64.93 79.84
CA ALA A 521 -6.90 -65.83 80.88
C ALA A 521 -8.04 -66.31 81.79
N ILE A 522 -8.94 -65.41 82.20
CA ILE A 522 -10.18 -65.74 82.93
C ILE A 522 -11.03 -66.70 82.10
N ALA A 523 -11.26 -66.40 80.81
CA ALA A 523 -12.05 -67.27 79.92
C ALA A 523 -11.42 -68.65 79.72
N ARG A 524 -10.09 -68.76 79.69
CA ARG A 524 -9.37 -70.04 79.65
C ARG A 524 -9.55 -70.81 80.96
N TYR A 525 -9.35 -70.15 82.09
CA TYR A 525 -9.55 -70.74 83.41
C TYR A 525 -10.98 -71.25 83.58
N GLN A 526 -11.98 -70.47 83.17
CA GLN A 526 -13.38 -70.87 83.20
C GLN A 526 -13.63 -72.15 82.39
N ARG A 527 -13.13 -72.21 81.14
CA ARG A 527 -13.27 -73.42 80.30
C ARG A 527 -12.67 -74.65 80.93
N ASP A 528 -11.44 -74.54 81.40
CA ASP A 528 -10.71 -75.67 81.97
C ASP A 528 -11.33 -76.19 83.27
N ASN A 529 -12.07 -75.33 83.97
CA ASN A 529 -12.77 -75.65 85.21
C ASN A 529 -14.27 -75.91 85.02
N GLY A 530 -14.74 -76.08 83.79
CA GLY A 530 -16.14 -76.41 83.48
C GLY A 530 -17.15 -75.28 83.71
N MET A 531 -16.69 -74.03 83.81
CA MET A 531 -17.52 -72.83 83.92
C MET A 531 -17.82 -72.22 82.53
N ALA A 532 -18.88 -71.41 82.46
CA ALA A 532 -19.17 -70.64 81.26
C ALA A 532 -18.03 -69.65 80.99
N ALA A 533 -17.45 -69.71 79.80
CA ALA A 533 -16.25 -68.99 79.40
C ALA A 533 -16.52 -67.51 79.05
N SER A 534 -17.15 -66.78 79.96
CA SER A 534 -17.53 -65.38 79.75
C SER A 534 -16.33 -64.44 79.67
N GLY A 535 -15.18 -64.81 80.25
CA GLY A 535 -14.03 -63.93 80.42
C GLY A 535 -14.19 -62.89 81.52
N PHE A 536 -15.32 -62.90 82.22
CA PHE A 536 -15.63 -62.05 83.37
C PHE A 536 -15.82 -62.92 84.61
N LEU A 537 -15.35 -62.45 85.77
CA LEU A 537 -15.48 -63.18 87.03
C LEU A 537 -16.93 -63.23 87.50
N ASP A 538 -17.35 -64.40 87.97
CA ASP A 538 -18.54 -64.55 88.80
C ASP A 538 -18.15 -64.81 90.26
N GLN A 539 -19.13 -64.74 91.16
CA GLN A 539 -18.91 -64.93 92.60
C GLN A 539 -18.35 -66.33 92.92
N GLY A 540 -18.73 -67.36 92.17
CA GLY A 540 -18.28 -68.73 92.39
C GLY A 540 -16.80 -68.92 92.04
N MET A 541 -16.37 -68.35 90.91
CA MET A 541 -14.98 -68.33 90.48
C MET A 541 -14.11 -67.53 91.44
N LEU A 542 -14.57 -66.35 91.89
CA LEU A 542 -13.85 -65.53 92.87
C LEU A 542 -13.60 -66.31 94.16
N VAL A 543 -14.64 -66.98 94.70
CA VAL A 543 -14.51 -67.80 95.91
C VAL A 543 -13.54 -68.95 95.67
N ARG A 544 -13.57 -69.62 94.51
CA ARG A 544 -12.67 -70.74 94.22
C ARG A 544 -11.20 -70.32 94.11
N LEU A 545 -10.92 -69.22 93.40
CA LEU A 545 -9.57 -68.65 93.30
C LEU A 545 -9.02 -68.18 94.65
N LEU A 546 -9.90 -67.72 95.56
CA LEU A 546 -9.53 -67.33 96.92
C LEU A 546 -9.51 -68.51 97.90
N ALA A 547 -10.32 -69.55 97.73
CA ALA A 547 -10.35 -70.73 98.61
C ALA A 547 -9.10 -71.60 98.41
N ASP A 548 -8.62 -71.73 97.17
CA ASP A 548 -7.35 -72.39 96.86
C ASP A 548 -6.14 -71.68 97.52
N THR A 549 -6.30 -70.46 98.06
CA THR A 549 -5.24 -69.78 98.81
C THR A 549 -5.06 -70.33 100.23
N PHE A 550 -6.04 -71.06 100.79
CA PHE A 550 -5.97 -71.63 102.13
C PHE A 550 -5.58 -73.13 102.16
N GLU A 551 -5.74 -73.87 101.06
CA GLU A 551 -5.30 -75.27 100.97
C GLU A 551 -3.80 -75.44 100.68
N ALA A 552 -3.13 -74.42 100.12
CA ALA A 552 -1.68 -74.46 99.81
C ALA A 552 -0.75 -74.16 101.01
N LEU A 553 -1.31 -74.03 102.23
CA LEU A 553 -0.56 -73.83 103.48
C LEU A 553 -0.70 -75.03 104.46
N ARG A 554 -1.18 -76.19 103.97
CA ARG A 554 -1.00 -77.50 104.60
C ARG A 554 -0.14 -78.38 103.70
#